data_AF-Q6FQ15-F1
#
_entry.id   AF-Q6FQ15-F1
#
_cell.length_a   1.000
_cell.length_b   1.000
_cell.length_c   1.000
_cell.angle_alpha   90.00
_cell.angle_beta   90.00
_cell.angle_gamma   90.00
#
_symmetry.space_group_name_H-M   'P 1'
#
loop_
_entity.id
_entity.type
_entity.pdbx_description
1 polymer ?
#
loop_
_entity_poly.entity_id
_entity_poly.type
_entity_poly.pdbx_seq_one_letter_code
_entity_poly.pdbx_strand_id
1 'polypeptide(L)'
;MRLVSRRRLKGLALVAFALIGITIFVRILMEFQLEREVSFYKKFFRLKKDGLHGVYNPIDIKQIPKQTIDDLYRAKMETVSASKPIDWSKYAYVNYVTEPNYLCNTLIMFHALIKKFGTKAKLELLISNELFKSEIQSRNEQVQRILKKIRELDSEQIVIKEVQNIVKPTDQSPWNESLTKLLVFGLTEYERIIYLDNDAILQDKMDELFFLPNDITFAAPLTYWFMSEKDLEKTYKEVQHDKMSINLNKYTKQLSNRIRNGKEIYNHLPALPQSLYLNSDRVAKEILDSTSSASPLFDADSLKKVGKVKFASNLMVIKPSQETYDYIINDCLPRIVNKKEKYDMDLINEELYNLRHVVSRQVTLFRKLRSAFKPSILVLPFGTYGILTGSIRKPQEHMIMRNDILGYKNIDDEGNEIQKSIEEVVLNNKYIHFSDFPLGKPWAYSSFDQLKCRVDPASSKDVAADQKNCDVWNSIYESYFTQRMVCSKDDSPKASEIQAA
;
A
#
# COMPACT_ATOMS: atom_id res chain seq x y z
N MET A 1 27.29 48.51 23.52
CA MET A 1 27.42 47.03 23.40
C MET A 1 28.78 46.61 23.95
N ARG A 2 28.84 45.81 25.03
CA ARG A 2 30.13 45.33 25.57
C ARG A 2 30.74 44.31 24.59
N LEU A 3 31.84 44.69 23.94
CA LEU A 3 32.68 43.81 23.11
C LEU A 3 33.23 42.67 23.98
N VAL A 4 32.78 41.44 23.73
CA VAL A 4 33.34 40.24 24.37
C VAL A 4 34.81 40.11 23.96
N SER A 5 35.73 39.98 24.92
CA SER A 5 37.16 39.92 24.64
C SER A 5 37.55 38.63 23.91
N ARG A 6 38.52 38.71 22.98
CA ARG A 6 39.01 37.56 22.18
C ARG A 6 39.40 36.34 23.02
N ARG A 7 39.90 36.52 24.25
CA ARG A 7 40.24 35.41 25.17
C ARG A 7 39.01 34.65 25.64
N ARG A 8 37.90 35.34 25.96
CA ARG A 8 36.63 34.70 26.31
C ARG A 8 36.05 33.93 25.12
N LEU A 9 36.18 34.48 23.91
CA LEU A 9 35.81 33.79 22.66
C LEU A 9 36.59 32.48 22.45
N LYS A 10 37.91 32.46 22.68
CA LYS A 10 38.71 31.23 22.59
C LYS A 10 38.32 30.18 23.63
N GLY A 11 38.09 30.61 24.88
CA GLY A 11 37.62 29.72 25.95
C GLY A 11 36.26 29.10 25.63
N LEU A 12 35.31 29.92 25.16
CA LEU A 12 33.99 29.46 24.70
C LEU A 12 34.11 28.48 23.52
N ALA A 13 34.98 28.77 22.55
CA ALA A 13 35.22 27.88 21.43
C ALA A 13 35.77 26.51 21.88
N LEU A 14 36.73 26.49 22.81
CA LEU A 14 37.30 25.24 23.33
C LEU A 14 36.27 24.40 24.09
N VAL A 15 35.44 25.04 24.93
CA VAL A 15 34.33 24.38 25.61
C VAL A 15 33.32 23.82 24.60
N ALA A 16 32.97 24.60 23.57
CA ALA A 16 32.09 24.13 22.50
C ALA A 16 32.68 22.92 21.75
N PHE A 17 33.98 22.96 21.40
CA PHE A 17 34.66 21.83 20.78
C PHE A 17 34.68 20.59 21.67
N ALA A 18 34.92 20.73 22.96
CA ALA A 18 34.89 19.62 23.91
C ALA A 18 33.47 19.02 24.01
N LEU A 19 32.43 19.86 24.11
CA LEU A 19 31.03 19.41 24.13
C LEU A 19 30.63 18.70 22.84
N ILE A 20 31.04 19.21 21.68
CA ILE A 20 30.82 18.56 20.38
C ILE A 20 31.54 17.21 20.35
N GLY A 21 32.81 17.15 20.78
CA GLY A 21 33.60 15.93 20.84
C GLY A 21 32.98 14.86 21.74
N ILE A 22 32.52 15.23 22.93
CA ILE A 22 31.79 14.34 23.86
C ILE A 22 30.50 13.84 23.22
N THR A 23 29.73 14.72 22.59
CA THR A 23 28.47 14.34 21.92
C THR A 23 28.71 13.35 20.79
N ILE A 24 29.73 13.56 19.96
CA ILE A 24 30.12 12.63 18.89
C ILE A 24 30.57 11.29 19.49
N PHE A 25 31.41 11.30 20.52
CA PHE A 25 31.89 10.09 21.17
C PHE A 25 30.75 9.25 21.78
N VAL A 26 29.82 9.90 22.51
CA VAL A 26 28.63 9.24 23.05
C VAL A 26 27.77 8.66 21.93
N ARG A 27 27.56 9.39 20.83
CA ARG A 27 26.80 8.89 19.66
C ARG A 27 27.46 7.65 19.05
N ILE A 28 28.78 7.65 18.87
CA ILE A 28 29.53 6.48 18.36
C ILE A 28 29.38 5.27 19.30
N LEU A 29 29.50 5.47 20.60
CA LEU A 29 29.32 4.39 21.58
C LEU A 29 27.90 3.83 21.56
N MET A 30 26.89 4.70 21.49
CA MET A 30 25.50 4.29 21.38
C MET A 30 25.25 3.52 20.07
N GLU A 31 25.82 3.96 18.95
CA GLU A 31 25.69 3.28 17.65
C GLU A 31 26.28 1.89 17.74
N PHE A 32 27.49 1.76 18.27
CA PHE A 32 28.17 0.48 18.43
C PHE A 32 27.40 -0.51 19.34
N GLN A 33 26.87 -0.03 20.47
CA GLN A 33 26.05 -0.84 21.37
C GLN A 33 24.77 -1.31 20.66
N LEU A 34 24.12 -0.41 19.95
CA LEU A 34 22.87 -0.70 19.24
C LEU A 34 23.10 -1.63 18.05
N GLU A 35 24.21 -1.53 17.34
CA GLU A 35 24.59 -2.49 16.27
C GLU A 35 24.75 -3.91 16.83
N ARG A 36 25.42 -4.04 17.98
CA ARG A 36 25.56 -5.34 18.66
C ARG A 36 24.20 -5.90 19.07
N GLU A 37 23.33 -5.05 19.61
CA GLU A 37 21.97 -5.42 20.03
C GLU A 37 21.11 -5.84 18.83
N VAL A 38 21.11 -5.09 17.73
CA VAL A 38 20.41 -5.42 16.49
C VAL A 38 20.92 -6.75 15.92
N SER A 39 22.24 -6.94 15.86
CA SER A 39 22.85 -8.20 15.38
C SER A 39 22.45 -9.40 16.25
N PHE A 40 22.46 -9.21 17.58
CA PHE A 40 21.97 -10.20 18.53
C PHE A 40 20.50 -10.56 18.26
N TYR A 41 19.61 -9.57 18.12
CA TYR A 41 18.19 -9.82 17.92
C TYR A 41 17.88 -10.40 16.54
N LYS A 42 18.55 -9.98 15.46
CA LYS A 42 18.45 -10.64 14.14
C LYS A 42 18.76 -12.13 14.26
N LYS A 43 19.85 -12.49 14.96
CA LYS A 43 20.22 -13.89 15.20
C LYS A 43 19.20 -14.60 16.10
N PHE A 44 18.74 -13.95 17.17
CA PHE A 44 17.75 -14.49 18.11
C PHE A 44 16.44 -14.85 17.40
N PHE A 45 15.83 -13.91 16.68
CA PHE A 45 14.57 -14.15 15.97
C PHE A 45 14.75 -15.19 14.86
N ARG A 46 15.90 -15.23 14.17
CA ARG A 46 16.18 -16.28 13.18
C ARG A 46 16.21 -17.69 13.80
N LEU A 47 16.83 -17.84 14.96
CA LEU A 47 17.06 -19.15 15.59
C LEU A 47 15.93 -19.60 16.52
N LYS A 48 15.16 -18.68 17.09
CA LYS A 48 14.16 -18.98 18.13
C LYS A 48 12.71 -18.81 17.68
N LYS A 49 12.45 -18.28 16.47
CA LYS A 49 11.10 -17.98 15.95
C LYS A 49 10.05 -19.08 16.16
N ASP A 50 10.42 -20.36 16.04
CA ASP A 50 9.45 -21.46 16.11
C ASP A 50 8.72 -21.56 17.47
N GLY A 51 9.38 -21.19 18.57
CA GLY A 51 8.86 -21.27 19.94
C GLY A 51 8.54 -19.93 20.59
N LEU A 52 8.58 -18.83 19.84
CA LEU A 52 8.16 -17.52 20.34
C LEU A 52 6.63 -17.40 20.26
N HIS A 53 6.02 -16.97 21.35
CA HIS A 53 4.59 -16.66 21.46
C HIS A 53 4.42 -15.25 22.01
N GLY A 54 3.70 -14.39 21.29
CA GLY A 54 3.47 -13.00 21.71
C GLY A 54 4.74 -12.13 21.76
N VAL A 55 5.83 -12.57 21.13
CA VAL A 55 7.09 -11.83 21.01
C VAL A 55 7.43 -11.71 19.53
N TYR A 56 7.32 -10.50 18.99
CA TYR A 56 7.47 -10.24 17.56
C TYR A 56 8.79 -9.56 17.24
N ASN A 57 9.37 -9.88 16.08
CA ASN A 57 10.61 -9.26 15.61
C ASN A 57 10.38 -7.77 15.26
N PRO A 58 10.99 -6.82 15.99
CA PRO A 58 10.78 -5.39 15.78
C PRO A 58 11.68 -4.79 14.69
N ILE A 59 12.68 -5.54 14.22
CA ILE A 59 13.75 -5.05 13.33
C ILE A 59 13.32 -5.07 11.86
N ASP A 60 12.35 -5.92 11.52
CA ASP A 60 11.93 -6.14 10.13
C ASP A 60 10.49 -5.70 9.94
N ILE A 61 10.22 -5.05 8.80
CA ILE A 61 8.87 -5.02 8.23
C ILE A 61 8.62 -6.33 7.50
N LYS A 62 7.43 -6.90 7.64
CA LYS A 62 7.06 -8.19 7.05
C LYS A 62 6.19 -8.03 5.81
N GLN A 63 6.43 -8.90 4.82
CA GLN A 63 5.62 -9.07 3.63
C GLN A 63 4.78 -10.33 3.78
N ILE A 64 3.54 -10.34 3.31
CA ILE A 64 2.69 -11.53 3.35
C ILE A 64 2.49 -12.12 1.95
N PRO A 65 2.90 -13.37 1.70
CA PRO A 65 2.64 -14.02 0.41
C PRO A 65 1.14 -14.24 0.19
N LYS A 66 0.68 -14.17 -1.07
CA LYS A 66 -0.72 -14.44 -1.45
C LYS A 66 -1.24 -15.76 -0.85
N GLN A 67 -0.48 -16.84 -1.01
CA GLN A 67 -0.85 -18.16 -0.50
C GLN A 67 -1.10 -18.16 1.03
N THR A 68 -0.35 -17.35 1.77
CA THR A 68 -0.52 -17.22 3.22
C THR A 68 -1.82 -16.48 3.56
N ILE A 69 -2.20 -15.47 2.78
CA ILE A 69 -3.50 -14.79 2.92
C ILE A 69 -4.62 -15.79 2.63
N ASP A 70 -4.53 -16.54 1.54
CA ASP A 70 -5.54 -17.54 1.16
C ASP A 70 -5.71 -18.61 2.26
N ASP A 71 -4.61 -19.07 2.86
CA ASP A 71 -4.63 -20.06 3.94
C ASP A 71 -5.23 -19.50 5.23
N LEU A 72 -4.93 -18.24 5.58
CA LEU A 72 -5.57 -17.55 6.71
C LEU A 72 -7.09 -17.44 6.49
N TYR A 73 -7.49 -17.06 5.28
CA TYR A 73 -8.90 -16.94 4.93
C TYR A 73 -9.60 -18.29 4.99
N ARG A 74 -9.00 -19.35 4.44
CA ARG A 74 -9.53 -20.72 4.53
C ARG A 74 -9.72 -21.17 5.98
N ALA A 75 -8.70 -20.98 6.82
CA ALA A 75 -8.77 -21.31 8.24
C ALA A 75 -9.86 -20.49 8.96
N LYS A 76 -10.04 -19.22 8.58
CA LYS A 76 -11.15 -18.40 9.09
C LYS A 76 -12.50 -18.99 8.66
N MET A 77 -12.67 -19.34 7.40
CA MET A 77 -13.92 -19.91 6.87
C MET A 77 -14.27 -21.25 7.52
N GLU A 78 -13.28 -22.08 7.87
CA GLU A 78 -13.48 -23.32 8.64
C GLU A 78 -14.01 -23.08 10.07
N THR A 79 -13.76 -21.90 10.63
CA THR A 79 -14.31 -21.53 11.96
C THR A 79 -15.74 -20.99 11.90
N VAL A 80 -16.25 -20.72 10.69
CA VAL A 80 -17.60 -20.16 10.49
C VAL A 80 -18.62 -21.29 10.59
N SER A 81 -19.61 -21.09 11.44
CA SER A 81 -20.71 -22.02 11.64
C SER A 81 -22.02 -21.25 11.76
N ALA A 82 -23.16 -21.95 11.70
CA ALA A 82 -24.47 -21.33 11.89
C ALA A 82 -24.61 -20.63 13.27
N SER A 83 -23.88 -21.10 14.30
CA SER A 83 -23.88 -20.48 15.63
C SER A 83 -22.90 -19.31 15.76
N LYS A 84 -21.94 -19.18 14.84
CA LYS A 84 -20.97 -18.08 14.81
C LYS A 84 -20.72 -17.63 13.37
N PRO A 85 -21.72 -17.03 12.71
CA PRO A 85 -21.55 -16.50 11.36
C PRO A 85 -20.57 -15.31 11.37
N ILE A 86 -20.01 -14.99 10.20
CA ILE A 86 -19.29 -13.73 10.01
C ILE A 86 -20.32 -12.61 10.00
N ASP A 87 -20.15 -11.61 10.87
CA ASP A 87 -20.89 -10.36 10.78
C ASP A 87 -20.28 -9.48 9.68
N TRP A 88 -20.79 -9.63 8.46
CA TRP A 88 -20.30 -8.88 7.30
C TRP A 88 -20.59 -7.38 7.36
N SER A 89 -21.46 -6.93 8.28
CA SER A 89 -21.70 -5.51 8.49
C SER A 89 -20.48 -4.77 9.08
N LYS A 90 -19.51 -5.52 9.62
CA LYS A 90 -18.26 -5.00 10.18
C LYS A 90 -17.15 -4.79 9.17
N TYR A 91 -17.38 -5.13 7.90
CA TYR A 91 -16.39 -5.04 6.83
C TYR A 91 -16.95 -4.22 5.68
N ALA A 92 -16.10 -3.38 5.08
CA ALA A 92 -16.50 -2.57 3.93
C ALA A 92 -15.43 -2.42 2.86
N TYR A 93 -15.85 -2.43 1.59
CA TYR A 93 -15.09 -1.79 0.52
C TYR A 93 -15.44 -0.32 0.49
N VAL A 94 -14.45 0.56 0.31
CA VAL A 94 -14.64 2.01 0.40
C VAL A 94 -14.07 2.70 -0.81
N ASN A 95 -14.89 3.51 -1.47
CA ASN A 95 -14.47 4.46 -2.50
C ASN A 95 -14.74 5.89 -2.03
N TYR A 96 -13.97 6.85 -2.54
CA TYR A 96 -14.25 8.28 -2.36
C TYR A 96 -14.41 8.96 -3.72
N VAL A 97 -15.37 9.86 -3.83
CA VAL A 97 -15.74 10.46 -5.11
C VAL A 97 -15.85 11.96 -4.97
N THR A 98 -14.97 12.67 -5.66
CA THR A 98 -15.02 14.13 -5.75
C THR A 98 -15.35 14.63 -7.17
N GLU A 99 -15.33 13.75 -8.18
CA GLU A 99 -15.69 14.06 -9.56
C GLU A 99 -16.68 13.05 -10.18
N PRO A 100 -17.49 13.44 -11.19
CA PRO A 100 -18.52 12.56 -11.76
C PRO A 100 -17.98 11.29 -12.43
N ASN A 101 -16.75 11.30 -12.96
CA ASN A 101 -16.16 10.12 -13.59
C ASN A 101 -15.84 9.03 -12.56
N TYR A 102 -15.34 9.42 -11.39
CA TYR A 102 -15.11 8.50 -10.26
C TYR A 102 -16.41 7.87 -9.75
N LEU A 103 -17.53 8.59 -9.86
CA LEU A 103 -18.84 8.05 -9.52
C LEU A 103 -19.25 6.90 -10.46
N CYS A 104 -19.00 7.05 -11.77
CA CYS A 104 -19.22 5.97 -12.73
C CYS A 104 -18.33 4.76 -12.43
N ASN A 105 -17.05 4.96 -12.13
CA ASN A 105 -16.17 3.85 -11.80
C ASN A 105 -16.55 3.17 -10.47
N THR A 106 -17.08 3.93 -9.50
CA THR A 106 -17.67 3.35 -8.28
C THR A 106 -18.81 2.40 -8.64
N LEU A 107 -19.71 2.83 -9.53
CA LEU A 107 -20.81 1.97 -10.00
C LEU A 107 -20.28 0.68 -10.64
N ILE A 108 -19.25 0.77 -11.49
CA ILE A 108 -18.61 -0.39 -12.11
C ILE A 108 -18.05 -1.35 -11.05
N MET A 109 -17.28 -0.82 -10.09
CA MET A 109 -16.67 -1.62 -9.02
C MET A 109 -17.72 -2.26 -8.12
N PHE A 110 -18.73 -1.51 -7.69
CA PHE A 110 -19.78 -2.00 -6.80
C PHE A 110 -20.67 -3.03 -7.51
N HIS A 111 -21.00 -2.81 -8.78
CA HIS A 111 -21.72 -3.79 -9.59
C HIS A 111 -20.92 -5.10 -9.66
N ALA A 112 -19.64 -5.04 -10.00
CA ALA A 112 -18.78 -6.23 -10.07
C ALA A 112 -18.66 -6.95 -8.71
N LEU A 113 -18.47 -6.21 -7.62
CA LEU A 113 -18.37 -6.78 -6.26
C LEU A 113 -19.65 -7.52 -5.84
N ILE A 114 -20.83 -6.98 -6.15
CA ILE A 114 -22.12 -7.58 -5.78
C ILE A 114 -22.51 -8.69 -6.76
N LYS A 115 -22.64 -8.36 -8.05
CA LYS A 115 -23.27 -9.23 -9.05
C LYS A 115 -22.34 -10.32 -9.55
N LYS A 116 -21.08 -9.97 -9.81
CA LYS A 116 -20.09 -10.90 -10.37
C LYS A 116 -19.31 -11.67 -9.31
N PHE A 117 -18.81 -10.99 -8.28
CA PHE A 117 -17.91 -11.60 -7.29
C PHE A 117 -18.62 -12.05 -6.01
N GLY A 118 -19.78 -11.47 -5.71
CA GLY A 118 -20.63 -11.89 -4.59
C GLY A 118 -20.02 -11.64 -3.21
N THR A 119 -19.33 -10.51 -3.00
CA THR A 119 -18.95 -10.11 -1.63
C THR A 119 -20.18 -9.87 -0.77
N LYS A 120 -20.06 -10.09 0.54
CA LYS A 120 -21.09 -9.80 1.54
C LYS A 120 -20.78 -8.57 2.40
N ALA A 121 -19.57 -8.02 2.28
CA ALA A 121 -19.16 -6.80 2.97
C ALA A 121 -19.98 -5.60 2.50
N LYS A 122 -20.12 -4.56 3.33
CA LYS A 122 -20.73 -3.30 2.91
C LYS A 122 -19.92 -2.65 1.79
N LEU A 123 -20.59 -1.88 0.95
CA LEU A 123 -19.93 -1.05 -0.06
C LEU A 123 -20.22 0.41 0.28
N GLU A 124 -19.21 1.10 0.82
CA GLU A 124 -19.33 2.47 1.27
C GLU A 124 -18.77 3.46 0.25
N LEU A 125 -19.62 4.39 -0.16
CA LEU A 125 -19.29 5.51 -1.02
C LEU A 125 -19.22 6.78 -0.17
N LEU A 126 -18.02 7.36 -0.05
CA LEU A 126 -17.83 8.72 0.43
C LEU A 126 -17.96 9.69 -0.74
N ILE A 127 -19.06 10.43 -0.81
CA ILE A 127 -19.32 11.36 -1.91
C ILE A 127 -19.15 12.81 -1.45
N SER A 128 -18.44 13.59 -2.26
CA SER A 128 -18.27 15.02 -2.04
C SER A 128 -19.59 15.78 -2.11
N ASN A 129 -19.81 16.66 -1.14
CA ASN A 129 -20.94 17.59 -1.15
C ASN A 129 -20.88 18.59 -2.32
N GLU A 130 -19.69 18.86 -2.85
CA GLU A 130 -19.49 19.76 -4.00
C GLU A 130 -20.10 19.20 -5.28
N LEU A 131 -20.29 17.87 -5.39
CA LEU A 131 -20.94 17.26 -6.54
C LEU A 131 -22.42 17.61 -6.68
N PHE A 132 -23.05 18.05 -5.60
CA PHE A 132 -24.45 18.48 -5.59
C PHE A 132 -24.64 19.98 -5.81
N LYS A 133 -23.55 20.76 -5.86
CA LYS A 133 -23.58 22.23 -5.97
C LYS A 133 -23.34 22.75 -7.39
N SER A 134 -23.25 21.88 -8.39
CA SER A 134 -22.97 22.32 -9.77
C SER A 134 -24.16 23.09 -10.35
N GLU A 135 -23.88 24.21 -11.02
CA GLU A 135 -24.89 24.94 -11.82
C GLU A 135 -25.19 24.24 -13.16
N ILE A 136 -24.38 23.24 -13.53
CA ILE A 136 -24.51 22.53 -14.80
C ILE A 136 -25.57 21.44 -14.65
N GLN A 137 -26.78 21.72 -15.14
CA GLN A 137 -27.93 20.80 -15.08
C GLN A 137 -27.61 19.37 -15.57
N SER A 138 -26.91 19.25 -16.70
CA SER A 138 -26.55 17.94 -17.27
C SER A 138 -25.61 17.12 -16.37
N ARG A 139 -24.73 17.80 -15.62
CA ARG A 139 -23.84 17.17 -14.63
C ARG A 139 -24.64 16.69 -13.42
N ASN A 140 -25.58 17.50 -12.92
CA ASN A 140 -26.46 17.11 -11.81
C ASN A 140 -27.31 15.89 -12.18
N GLU A 141 -27.92 15.89 -13.36
CA GLU A 141 -28.68 14.75 -13.88
C GLU A 141 -27.83 13.48 -14.00
N GLN A 142 -26.57 13.61 -14.44
CA GLN A 142 -25.65 12.49 -14.49
C GLN A 142 -25.35 11.96 -13.08
N VAL A 143 -25.01 12.83 -12.13
CA VAL A 143 -24.71 12.44 -10.75
C VAL A 143 -25.90 11.74 -10.11
N GLN A 144 -27.10 12.34 -10.19
CA GLN A 144 -28.32 11.76 -9.61
C GLN A 144 -28.68 10.41 -10.24
N ARG A 145 -28.56 10.28 -11.57
CA ARG A 145 -28.81 9.02 -12.28
C ARG A 145 -27.85 7.92 -11.86
N ILE A 146 -26.55 8.21 -11.76
CA ILE A 146 -25.57 7.19 -11.35
C ILE A 146 -25.77 6.83 -9.87
N LEU A 147 -26.04 7.80 -8.99
CA LEU A 147 -26.36 7.54 -7.58
C LEU A 147 -27.61 6.66 -7.42
N LYS A 148 -28.64 6.89 -8.24
CA LYS A 148 -29.82 6.03 -8.28
C LYS A 148 -29.43 4.59 -8.65
N LYS A 149 -28.67 4.41 -9.74
CA LYS A 149 -28.17 3.08 -10.15
C LYS A 149 -27.34 2.41 -9.04
N ILE A 150 -26.49 3.15 -8.33
CA ILE A 150 -25.70 2.63 -7.20
C ILE A 150 -26.62 2.13 -6.08
N ARG A 151 -27.61 2.94 -5.65
CA ARG A 151 -28.56 2.55 -4.59
C ARG A 151 -29.39 1.32 -4.97
N GLU A 152 -29.73 1.19 -6.25
CA GLU A 152 -30.53 0.07 -6.77
C GLU A 152 -29.77 -1.25 -6.89
N LEU A 153 -28.42 -1.24 -6.79
CA LEU A 153 -27.65 -2.49 -6.81
C LEU A 153 -28.02 -3.43 -5.66
N ASP A 154 -28.10 -2.87 -4.45
CA ASP A 154 -28.51 -3.52 -3.20
C ASP A 154 -28.71 -2.45 -2.10
N SER A 155 -29.95 -2.19 -1.70
CA SER A 155 -30.27 -1.13 -0.73
C SER A 155 -29.79 -1.41 0.69
N GLU A 156 -29.49 -2.67 1.02
CA GLU A 156 -28.99 -3.05 2.34
C GLU A 156 -27.46 -3.02 2.38
N GLN A 157 -26.78 -3.44 1.32
CA GLN A 157 -25.33 -3.55 1.27
C GLN A 157 -24.63 -2.20 0.96
N ILE A 158 -25.28 -1.31 0.21
CA ILE A 158 -24.73 0.00 -0.16
C ILE A 158 -24.92 1.03 0.96
N VAL A 159 -23.83 1.74 1.30
CA VAL A 159 -23.85 2.89 2.21
C VAL A 159 -23.31 4.11 1.46
N ILE A 160 -24.06 5.21 1.45
CA ILE A 160 -23.62 6.45 0.82
C ILE A 160 -23.52 7.52 1.90
N LYS A 161 -22.34 8.12 2.06
CA LYS A 161 -22.11 9.21 2.99
C LYS A 161 -21.58 10.44 2.29
N GLU A 162 -22.25 11.53 2.55
CA GLU A 162 -21.87 12.87 2.13
C GLU A 162 -20.72 13.40 2.99
N VAL A 163 -19.64 13.85 2.34
CA VAL A 163 -18.43 14.34 3.01
C VAL A 163 -17.99 15.69 2.43
N GLN A 164 -17.28 16.46 3.26
CA GLN A 164 -16.62 17.69 2.83
C GLN A 164 -15.24 17.37 2.25
N ASN A 165 -14.91 17.97 1.10
CA ASN A 165 -13.61 17.76 0.47
C ASN A 165 -12.50 18.42 1.29
N ILE A 166 -11.35 17.75 1.33
CA ILE A 166 -10.11 18.36 1.81
C ILE A 166 -9.39 18.91 0.57
N VAL A 167 -9.64 20.19 0.29
CA VAL A 167 -9.08 20.89 -0.88
C VAL A 167 -7.81 21.64 -0.48
N LYS A 168 -6.77 21.54 -1.30
CA LYS A 168 -5.58 22.40 -1.21
C LYS A 168 -5.90 23.78 -1.85
N PRO A 169 -5.92 24.89 -1.09
CA PRO A 169 -6.51 26.17 -1.55
C PRO A 169 -5.88 26.80 -2.80
N THR A 170 -4.61 26.51 -3.09
CA THR A 170 -3.86 27.11 -4.22
C THR A 170 -3.44 26.09 -5.27
N ASP A 171 -3.94 24.87 -5.19
CA ASP A 171 -3.51 23.77 -6.03
C ASP A 171 -4.52 23.53 -7.15
N GLN A 172 -4.06 23.65 -8.39
CA GLN A 172 -4.85 23.43 -9.60
C GLN A 172 -4.55 22.07 -10.23
N SER A 173 -3.70 21.26 -9.61
CA SER A 173 -3.41 19.92 -10.10
C SER A 173 -4.62 19.00 -9.93
N PRO A 174 -4.70 17.90 -10.70
CA PRO A 174 -5.72 16.88 -10.50
C PRO A 174 -5.69 16.22 -9.11
N TRP A 175 -4.65 16.45 -8.30
CA TRP A 175 -4.48 15.88 -6.97
C TRP A 175 -4.86 16.84 -5.83
N ASN A 176 -5.39 18.03 -6.14
CA ASN A 176 -5.72 19.05 -5.14
C ASN A 176 -6.76 18.59 -4.09
N GLU A 177 -7.60 17.61 -4.42
CA GLU A 177 -8.60 16.99 -3.55
C GLU A 177 -8.21 15.58 -3.06
N SER A 178 -7.03 15.09 -3.45
CA SER A 178 -6.57 13.72 -3.18
C SER A 178 -6.51 13.39 -1.68
N LEU A 179 -6.34 14.40 -0.82
CA LEU A 179 -6.32 14.28 0.64
C LEU A 179 -7.67 13.87 1.23
N THR A 180 -8.78 14.06 0.49
CA THR A 180 -10.13 13.66 0.91
C THR A 180 -10.21 12.16 1.21
N LYS A 181 -9.40 11.33 0.55
CA LYS A 181 -9.35 9.89 0.83
C LYS A 181 -8.95 9.55 2.26
N LEU A 182 -8.29 10.46 2.98
CA LEU A 182 -7.88 10.21 4.37
C LEU A 182 -9.07 10.15 5.34
N LEU A 183 -10.27 10.57 4.91
CA LEU A 183 -11.49 10.43 5.70
C LEU A 183 -11.83 8.97 6.03
N VAL A 184 -11.36 8.02 5.23
CA VAL A 184 -11.63 6.58 5.44
C VAL A 184 -11.07 6.05 6.77
N PHE A 185 -10.07 6.73 7.36
CA PHE A 185 -9.54 6.36 8.68
C PHE A 185 -10.53 6.59 9.82
N GLY A 186 -11.57 7.40 9.61
CA GLY A 186 -12.61 7.72 10.57
C GLY A 186 -13.84 6.80 10.53
N LEU A 187 -13.87 5.79 9.65
CA LEU A 187 -15.00 4.86 9.49
C LEU A 187 -15.04 3.78 10.60
N THR A 188 -15.11 4.24 11.84
CA THR A 188 -14.96 3.44 13.07
C THR A 188 -16.11 2.48 13.36
N GLU A 189 -17.19 2.54 12.59
CA GLU A 189 -18.26 1.54 12.61
C GLU A 189 -17.82 0.19 12.02
N TYR A 190 -16.74 0.16 11.24
CA TYR A 190 -16.15 -1.05 10.68
C TYR A 190 -14.93 -1.52 11.47
N GLU A 191 -14.75 -2.84 11.56
CA GLU A 191 -13.54 -3.45 12.12
C GLU A 191 -12.35 -3.37 11.16
N ARG A 192 -12.63 -3.47 9.86
CA ARG A 192 -11.64 -3.37 8.79
C ARG A 192 -12.30 -2.98 7.49
N ILE A 193 -11.64 -2.07 6.77
CA ILE A 193 -12.06 -1.61 5.45
C ILE A 193 -10.99 -1.93 4.40
N ILE A 194 -11.43 -2.11 3.16
CA ILE A 194 -10.58 -2.15 1.97
C ILE A 194 -10.89 -0.89 1.17
N TYR A 195 -10.03 0.10 1.27
CA TYR A 195 -10.08 1.27 0.42
C TYR A 195 -9.57 0.95 -0.98
N LEU A 196 -10.30 1.43 -2.00
CA LEU A 196 -9.96 1.30 -3.40
C LEU A 196 -9.99 2.68 -4.06
N ASP A 197 -8.89 3.05 -4.72
CA ASP A 197 -8.88 4.19 -5.64
C ASP A 197 -9.85 3.92 -6.82
N ASN A 198 -10.53 4.97 -7.27
CA ASN A 198 -11.59 4.87 -8.27
C ASN A 198 -11.08 4.66 -9.70
N ASP A 199 -9.80 4.91 -9.95
CA ASP A 199 -9.17 4.84 -11.26
C ASP A 199 -8.50 3.49 -11.49
N ALA A 200 -9.28 2.44 -11.29
CA ALA A 200 -8.85 1.06 -11.42
C ALA A 200 -9.96 0.17 -12.00
N ILE A 201 -9.62 -1.09 -12.27
CA ILE A 201 -10.56 -2.16 -12.60
C ILE A 201 -10.38 -3.31 -11.60
N LEU A 202 -11.51 -3.91 -11.21
CA LEU A 202 -11.55 -5.10 -10.36
C LEU A 202 -11.69 -6.36 -11.21
N GLN A 203 -10.92 -7.39 -10.87
CA GLN A 203 -11.03 -8.72 -11.48
C GLN A 203 -11.60 -9.78 -10.54
N ASP A 204 -11.57 -9.53 -9.22
CA ASP A 204 -12.20 -10.37 -8.20
C ASP A 204 -12.46 -9.55 -6.93
N LYS A 205 -13.25 -10.10 -6.00
CA LYS A 205 -13.31 -9.61 -4.61
C LYS A 205 -12.03 -9.96 -3.86
N MET A 206 -11.77 -9.21 -2.80
CA MET A 206 -10.58 -9.31 -1.95
C MET A 206 -10.97 -9.55 -0.47
N ASP A 207 -12.06 -10.29 -0.23
CA ASP A 207 -12.63 -10.51 1.11
C ASP A 207 -11.62 -11.15 2.07
N GLU A 208 -10.67 -11.91 1.54
CA GLU A 208 -9.58 -12.50 2.33
C GLU A 208 -8.76 -11.45 3.10
N LEU A 209 -8.68 -10.22 2.58
CA LEU A 209 -7.96 -9.11 3.23
C LEU A 209 -8.67 -8.62 4.49
N PHE A 210 -9.98 -8.85 4.64
CA PHE A 210 -10.69 -8.57 5.89
C PHE A 210 -10.22 -9.44 7.04
N PHE A 211 -9.52 -10.54 6.78
CA PHE A 211 -9.11 -11.54 7.78
C PHE A 211 -7.59 -11.66 7.97
N LEU A 212 -6.82 -10.64 7.57
CA LEU A 212 -5.43 -10.47 8.01
C LEU A 212 -5.32 -10.51 9.56
N PRO A 213 -4.15 -10.82 10.14
CA PRO A 213 -3.99 -10.90 11.59
C PRO A 213 -4.52 -9.65 12.32
N ASN A 214 -5.18 -9.84 13.46
CA ASN A 214 -5.96 -8.78 14.12
C ASN A 214 -5.12 -7.57 14.56
N ASP A 215 -3.85 -7.78 14.91
CA ASP A 215 -2.93 -6.72 15.32
C ASP A 215 -2.50 -5.81 14.14
N ILE A 216 -2.68 -6.26 12.88
CA ILE A 216 -2.39 -5.46 11.69
C ILE A 216 -3.48 -4.42 11.49
N THR A 217 -3.13 -3.15 11.75
CA THR A 217 -4.00 -1.98 11.59
C THR A 217 -3.90 -1.35 10.21
N PHE A 218 -2.80 -1.57 9.49
CA PHE A 218 -2.60 -1.06 8.14
C PHE A 218 -1.85 -2.06 7.26
N ALA A 219 -2.36 -2.32 6.05
CA ALA A 219 -1.64 -3.08 5.05
C ALA A 219 -1.90 -2.52 3.65
N ALA A 220 -0.84 -2.43 2.85
CA ALA A 220 -0.94 -1.95 1.47
C ALA A 220 0.19 -2.55 0.61
N PRO A 221 0.03 -2.60 -0.72
CA PRO A 221 1.14 -2.90 -1.62
C PRO A 221 2.23 -1.83 -1.55
N LEU A 222 3.43 -2.16 -2.02
CA LEU A 222 4.53 -1.19 -2.16
C LEU A 222 4.62 -0.66 -3.60
N THR A 223 5.17 0.54 -3.75
CA THR A 223 5.45 1.20 -5.03
C THR A 223 6.61 0.52 -5.79
N TYR A 224 6.38 -0.71 -6.27
CA TYR A 224 7.40 -1.53 -6.94
C TYR A 224 7.96 -0.87 -8.21
N TRP A 225 7.20 -0.01 -8.88
CA TRP A 225 7.58 0.70 -10.11
C TRP A 225 8.70 1.74 -9.91
N PHE A 226 9.13 2.01 -8.67
CA PHE A 226 10.35 2.79 -8.41
C PHE A 226 11.62 1.94 -8.32
N MET A 227 11.50 0.62 -8.42
CA MET A 227 12.61 -0.32 -8.37
C MET A 227 13.15 -0.64 -9.77
N SER A 228 14.46 -0.85 -9.83
CA SER A 228 15.15 -1.40 -10.99
C SER A 228 15.54 -2.87 -10.77
N GLU A 229 15.91 -3.57 -11.85
CA GLU A 229 16.47 -4.93 -11.75
C GLU A 229 17.71 -4.98 -10.84
N LYS A 230 18.57 -3.95 -10.89
CA LYS A 230 19.73 -3.85 -10.00
C LYS A 230 19.35 -3.75 -8.53
N ASP A 231 18.27 -3.03 -8.23
CA ASP A 231 17.75 -2.94 -6.87
C ASP A 231 17.25 -4.33 -6.41
N LEU A 232 16.54 -5.04 -7.29
CA LEU A 232 16.06 -6.39 -7.03
C LEU A 232 17.22 -7.38 -6.78
N GLU A 233 18.27 -7.35 -7.60
CA GLU A 233 19.47 -8.18 -7.40
C GLU A 233 20.16 -7.88 -6.06
N LYS A 234 20.27 -6.61 -5.68
CA LYS A 234 20.81 -6.20 -4.37
C LYS A 234 19.99 -6.84 -3.24
N THR A 235 18.66 -6.84 -3.37
CA THR A 235 17.79 -7.43 -2.35
C THR A 235 17.97 -8.93 -2.18
N TYR A 236 18.18 -9.70 -3.25
CA TYR A 236 18.47 -11.13 -3.15
C TYR A 236 19.78 -11.39 -2.39
N LYS A 237 20.82 -10.61 -2.68
CA LYS A 237 22.11 -10.70 -1.98
C LYS A 237 21.98 -10.36 -0.50
N GLU A 238 21.17 -9.37 -0.15
CA GLU A 238 20.89 -8.99 1.24
C GLU A 238 20.24 -10.14 2.02
N VAL A 239 19.19 -10.75 1.47
CA VAL A 239 18.50 -11.89 2.09
C VAL A 239 19.47 -13.07 2.30
N GLN A 240 20.31 -13.36 1.31
CA GLN A 240 21.33 -14.42 1.43
C GLN A 240 22.41 -14.08 2.47
N HIS A 241 22.87 -12.83 2.53
CA HIS A 241 23.84 -12.36 3.52
C HIS A 241 23.32 -12.53 4.95
N ASP A 242 22.02 -12.28 5.18
CA ASP A 242 21.37 -12.51 6.47
C ASP A 242 21.11 -14.01 6.78
N LYS A 243 21.68 -14.91 5.95
CA LYS A 243 21.57 -16.38 6.00
C LYS A 243 20.12 -16.85 5.91
N MET A 244 19.30 -16.10 5.17
CA MET A 244 17.93 -16.45 4.85
C MET A 244 17.86 -17.02 3.44
N SER A 245 16.84 -17.84 3.18
CA SER A 245 16.60 -18.36 1.83
C SER A 245 15.82 -17.33 1.01
N ILE A 246 16.17 -17.19 -0.27
CA ILE A 246 15.39 -16.41 -1.24
C ILE A 246 14.22 -17.23 -1.82
N ASN A 247 14.17 -18.55 -1.59
CA ASN A 247 13.09 -19.39 -2.09
C ASN A 247 11.80 -19.10 -1.30
N LEU A 248 10.83 -18.44 -1.94
CA LEU A 248 9.55 -18.08 -1.34
C LEU A 248 8.72 -19.31 -0.93
N ASN A 249 8.78 -20.39 -1.70
CA ASN A 249 8.02 -21.61 -1.44
C ASN A 249 8.40 -22.27 -0.11
N LYS A 250 9.65 -22.10 0.35
CA LYS A 250 10.06 -22.53 1.69
C LYS A 250 9.28 -21.83 2.81
N TYR A 251 9.01 -20.53 2.63
CA TYR A 251 8.23 -19.75 3.59
C TYR A 251 6.77 -20.14 3.53
N THR A 252 6.16 -20.21 2.34
CA THR A 252 4.74 -20.53 2.22
C THR A 252 4.42 -21.91 2.78
N LYS A 253 5.23 -22.94 2.49
CA LYS A 253 5.08 -24.27 3.10
C LYS A 253 5.11 -24.25 4.63
N GLN A 254 6.07 -23.51 5.21
CA GLN A 254 6.17 -23.37 6.67
C GLN A 254 4.96 -22.63 7.23
N LEU A 255 4.52 -21.55 6.57
CA LEU A 255 3.38 -20.73 6.97
C LEU A 255 2.07 -21.51 6.91
N SER A 256 1.79 -22.23 5.82
CA SER A 256 0.61 -23.10 5.68
C SER A 256 0.55 -24.13 6.80
N ASN A 257 1.69 -24.75 7.15
CA ASN A 257 1.74 -25.69 8.27
C ASN A 257 1.45 -25.01 9.62
N ARG A 258 1.94 -23.79 9.84
CA ARG A 258 1.69 -23.06 11.10
C ARG A 258 0.22 -22.65 11.21
N ILE A 259 -0.39 -22.18 10.13
CA ILE A 259 -1.82 -21.81 10.08
C ILE A 259 -2.70 -23.01 10.42
N ARG A 260 -2.49 -24.16 9.76
CA ARG A 260 -3.24 -25.40 10.06
C ARG A 260 -3.15 -25.84 11.51
N ASN A 261 -2.04 -25.54 12.19
CA ASN A 261 -1.80 -25.90 13.58
C ASN A 261 -2.13 -24.76 14.57
N GLY A 262 -2.79 -23.68 14.13
CA GLY A 262 -3.13 -22.53 14.98
C GLY A 262 -1.93 -21.78 15.56
N LYS A 263 -0.76 -21.84 14.91
CA LYS A 263 0.49 -21.22 15.39
C LYS A 263 0.68 -19.83 14.79
N GLU A 264 1.30 -18.93 15.56
CA GLU A 264 1.62 -17.57 15.12
C GLU A 264 2.51 -17.55 13.87
N ILE A 265 2.24 -16.67 12.91
CA ILE A 265 2.94 -16.65 11.62
C ILE A 265 3.92 -15.48 11.45
N TYR A 266 3.78 -14.40 12.21
CA TYR A 266 4.45 -13.11 11.90
C TYR A 266 5.98 -13.23 11.79
N ASN A 267 6.62 -13.90 12.75
CA ASN A 267 8.07 -14.10 12.75
C ASN A 267 8.56 -15.05 11.64
N HIS A 268 7.65 -15.75 10.96
CA HIS A 268 7.92 -16.65 9.84
C HIS A 268 7.64 -16.00 8.48
N LEU A 269 7.03 -14.81 8.45
CA LEU A 269 6.82 -14.06 7.22
C LEU A 269 8.16 -13.59 6.64
N PRO A 270 8.28 -13.52 5.30
CA PRO A 270 9.43 -12.92 4.64
C PRO A 270 9.62 -11.47 5.10
N ALA A 271 10.85 -11.12 5.45
CA ALA A 271 11.24 -9.75 5.79
C ALA A 271 11.39 -8.92 4.51
N LEU A 272 10.92 -7.67 4.54
CA LEU A 272 11.24 -6.67 3.53
C LEU A 272 12.73 -6.31 3.67
N PRO A 273 13.52 -6.45 2.60
CA PRO A 273 14.93 -6.05 2.59
C PRO A 273 15.10 -4.60 3.03
N GLN A 274 15.95 -4.38 4.03
CA GLN A 274 16.18 -3.11 4.70
C GLN A 274 16.74 -2.05 3.76
N SER A 275 17.54 -2.45 2.77
CA SER A 275 18.07 -1.53 1.75
C SER A 275 17.00 -0.83 0.92
N LEU A 276 15.75 -1.31 0.94
CA LEU A 276 14.64 -0.68 0.22
C LEU A 276 14.02 0.49 0.99
N TYR A 277 14.17 0.56 2.31
CA TYR A 277 13.52 1.59 3.12
C TYR A 277 14.43 2.32 4.12
N LEU A 278 15.66 1.83 4.31
CA LEU A 278 16.70 2.49 5.10
C LEU A 278 17.75 3.14 4.19
N ASN A 279 18.28 4.28 4.61
CA ASN A 279 19.27 5.05 3.83
C ASN A 279 20.71 4.53 4.03
N SER A 280 20.91 3.72 5.06
CA SER A 280 22.16 3.04 5.35
C SER A 280 21.90 1.57 5.64
N ASP A 281 22.91 0.73 5.39
CA ASP A 281 22.87 -0.69 5.74
C ASP A 281 22.90 -0.92 7.28
N ARG A 282 22.89 0.17 8.08
CA ARG A 282 23.03 0.16 9.54
C ARG A 282 21.76 0.66 10.23
N VAL A 283 20.88 -0.28 10.56
CA VAL A 283 19.66 -0.04 11.35
C VAL A 283 19.92 0.79 12.62
N ALA A 284 21.04 0.54 13.30
CA ALA A 284 21.41 1.25 14.52
C ALA A 284 21.60 2.76 14.29
N LYS A 285 22.31 3.13 13.21
CA LYS A 285 22.48 4.51 12.82
C LYS A 285 21.12 5.16 12.55
N GLU A 286 20.23 4.48 11.82
CA GLU A 286 18.90 4.98 11.51
C GLU A 286 18.02 5.20 12.76
N ILE A 287 18.11 4.32 13.74
CA ILE A 287 17.40 4.46 15.02
C ILE A 287 17.95 5.68 15.79
N LEU A 288 19.26 5.89 15.81
CA LEU A 288 19.85 7.06 16.49
C LEU A 288 19.47 8.37 15.80
N ASP A 289 19.49 8.40 14.46
CA ASP A 289 19.12 9.56 13.66
C ASP A 289 17.63 9.93 13.85
N SER A 290 16.76 8.95 14.12
CA SER A 290 15.33 9.18 14.35
C SER A 290 14.95 9.46 15.81
N THR A 291 15.82 9.17 16.78
CA THR A 291 15.57 9.39 18.22
C THR A 291 16.30 10.59 18.79
N SER A 292 17.33 11.09 18.10
CA SER A 292 18.12 12.23 18.54
C SER A 292 17.31 13.53 18.48
N SER A 293 17.08 14.13 19.64
CA SER A 293 16.68 15.53 19.76
C SER A 293 17.86 16.50 19.54
N ALA A 294 19.08 15.99 19.39
CA ALA A 294 20.29 16.78 19.26
C ALA A 294 20.48 17.35 17.83
N SER A 295 19.71 18.39 17.56
CA SER A 295 19.98 19.53 16.69
C SER A 295 19.87 19.35 15.15
N PRO A 296 19.11 20.23 14.46
CA PRO A 296 19.09 20.37 12.99
C PRO A 296 20.45 20.46 12.30
N LEU A 297 21.52 20.76 13.05
CA LEU A 297 22.90 20.86 12.59
C LEU A 297 23.45 19.57 11.93
N PHE A 298 22.95 18.39 12.32
CA PHE A 298 23.41 17.11 11.75
C PHE A 298 22.35 16.38 10.91
N ASP A 299 21.07 16.76 11.04
CA ASP A 299 19.94 15.93 10.59
C ASP A 299 18.98 16.60 9.58
N ALA A 300 19.28 17.81 9.09
CA ALA A 300 18.40 18.53 8.16
C ALA A 300 18.10 17.74 6.86
N ASP A 301 19.07 16.99 6.34
CA ASP A 301 18.94 16.21 5.10
C ASP A 301 18.57 14.73 5.34
N SER A 302 18.81 14.19 6.54
CA SER A 302 18.57 12.77 6.85
C SER A 302 17.10 12.49 7.17
N LEU A 303 16.38 13.44 7.78
CA LEU A 303 15.01 13.25 8.27
C LEU A 303 13.95 13.18 7.16
N LYS A 304 14.22 13.73 5.97
CA LYS A 304 13.25 13.79 4.86
C LYS A 304 13.44 12.75 3.76
N LYS A 305 14.57 12.02 3.75
CA LYS A 305 14.81 10.99 2.73
C LYS A 305 13.93 9.79 3.01
N VAL A 306 12.83 9.68 2.28
CA VAL A 306 12.02 8.47 2.22
C VAL A 306 12.82 7.40 1.49
N GLY A 307 12.68 6.16 1.96
CA GLY A 307 13.27 5.00 1.31
C GLY A 307 12.86 4.83 -0.14
N LYS A 308 13.55 3.93 -0.83
CA LYS A 308 13.33 3.58 -2.25
C LYS A 308 11.89 3.14 -2.52
N VAL A 309 11.28 2.40 -1.59
CA VAL A 309 9.89 1.95 -1.67
C VAL A 309 9.02 2.63 -0.61
N LYS A 310 7.76 2.84 -0.97
CA LYS A 310 6.70 3.42 -0.14
C LYS A 310 5.46 2.54 -0.22
N PHE A 311 4.55 2.65 0.75
CA PHE A 311 3.21 2.10 0.58
C PHE A 311 2.48 2.86 -0.52
N ALA A 312 1.86 2.13 -1.44
CA ALA A 312 0.93 2.70 -2.41
C ALA A 312 -0.39 3.06 -1.69
N SER A 313 -1.04 4.15 -2.12
CA SER A 313 -2.32 4.61 -1.57
C SER A 313 -3.53 4.15 -2.38
N ASN A 314 -3.30 3.44 -3.50
CA ASN A 314 -4.35 3.01 -4.42
C ASN A 314 -5.19 1.84 -3.90
N LEU A 315 -4.62 0.98 -3.06
CA LEU A 315 -5.34 -0.02 -2.29
C LEU A 315 -4.79 -0.02 -0.87
N MET A 316 -5.67 0.14 0.12
CA MET A 316 -5.29 0.13 1.53
C MET A 316 -6.26 -0.70 2.34
N VAL A 317 -5.73 -1.60 3.17
CA VAL A 317 -6.48 -2.36 4.16
C VAL A 317 -6.25 -1.67 5.51
N ILE A 318 -7.31 -1.13 6.08
CA ILE A 318 -7.23 -0.25 7.25
C ILE A 318 -8.13 -0.80 8.34
N LYS A 319 -7.66 -0.80 9.59
CA LYS A 319 -8.53 -0.84 10.77
C LYS A 319 -8.78 0.61 11.20
N PRO A 320 -9.97 1.16 10.93
CA PRO A 320 -10.26 2.56 11.27
C PRO A 320 -10.13 2.79 12.79
N SER A 321 -9.74 4.01 13.17
CA SER A 321 -9.55 4.38 14.57
C SER A 321 -9.75 5.87 14.73
N GLN A 322 -10.55 6.26 15.73
CA GLN A 322 -10.76 7.67 16.06
C GLN A 322 -9.46 8.37 16.41
N GLU A 323 -8.56 7.71 17.17
CA GLU A 323 -7.25 8.27 17.53
C GLU A 323 -6.40 8.58 16.29
N THR A 324 -6.34 7.63 15.34
CA THR A 324 -5.59 7.82 14.09
C THR A 324 -6.23 8.90 13.23
N TYR A 325 -7.56 8.92 13.15
CA TYR A 325 -8.30 9.93 12.40
C TYR A 325 -8.07 11.32 12.98
N ASP A 326 -8.20 11.49 14.30
CA ASP A 326 -7.96 12.76 14.98
C ASP A 326 -6.52 13.25 14.76
N TYR A 327 -5.55 12.35 14.83
CA TYR A 327 -4.14 12.69 14.51
C TYR A 327 -3.98 13.13 13.05
N ILE A 328 -4.66 12.48 12.10
CA ILE A 328 -4.63 12.89 10.69
C ILE A 328 -5.20 14.30 10.54
N ILE A 329 -6.39 14.55 11.11
CA ILE A 329 -7.12 15.79 10.92
C ILE A 329 -6.44 16.96 11.64
N ASN A 330 -6.02 16.77 12.89
CA ASN A 330 -5.56 17.84 13.77
C ASN A 330 -4.05 18.09 13.67
N ASP A 331 -3.26 17.09 13.30
CA ASP A 331 -1.80 17.18 13.29
C ASP A 331 -1.21 17.08 11.87
N CYS A 332 -1.57 16.03 11.12
CA CYS A 332 -0.94 15.76 9.82
C CYS A 332 -1.40 16.71 8.72
N LEU A 333 -2.72 16.91 8.56
CA LEU A 333 -3.28 17.77 7.52
C LEU A 333 -2.77 19.22 7.61
N PRO A 334 -2.75 19.89 8.78
CA PRO A 334 -2.20 21.23 8.90
C PRO A 334 -0.74 21.35 8.45
N ARG A 335 0.06 20.27 8.59
CA ARG A 335 1.46 20.24 8.15
C ARG A 335 1.63 20.10 6.64
N ILE A 336 0.64 19.61 5.92
CA ILE A 336 0.76 19.21 4.50
C ILE A 336 -0.14 20.01 3.55
N VAL A 337 -1.34 20.43 4.00
CA VAL A 337 -2.35 21.05 3.14
C VAL A 337 -1.81 22.25 2.36
N ASN A 338 -0.98 23.09 2.99
CA ASN A 338 -0.39 24.29 2.39
C ASN A 338 0.97 24.06 1.70
N LYS A 339 1.53 22.84 1.74
CA LYS A 339 2.81 22.53 1.07
C LYS A 339 2.58 22.24 -0.41
N LYS A 340 3.43 22.78 -1.28
CA LYS A 340 3.43 22.45 -2.71
C LYS A 340 3.86 20.99 -2.91
N GLU A 341 3.26 20.32 -3.89
CA GLU A 341 3.63 18.96 -4.32
C GLU A 341 3.61 17.92 -3.19
N LYS A 342 2.71 18.10 -2.22
CA LYS A 342 2.48 17.17 -1.11
C LYS A 342 1.01 16.78 -1.06
N TYR A 343 0.76 15.49 -1.19
CA TYR A 343 -0.57 14.91 -1.37
C TYR A 343 -0.83 13.77 -0.37
N ASP A 344 -1.78 12.89 -0.70
CA ASP A 344 -2.15 11.71 0.07
C ASP A 344 -0.98 10.73 0.28
N MET A 345 -0.25 10.39 -0.79
CA MET A 345 0.88 9.47 -0.75
C MET A 345 2.00 9.97 0.18
N ASP A 346 2.26 11.28 0.15
CA ASP A 346 3.24 11.91 1.04
C ASP A 346 2.79 11.85 2.49
N LEU A 347 1.54 12.21 2.79
CA LEU A 347 1.03 12.16 4.16
C LEU A 347 1.08 10.74 4.72
N ILE A 348 0.61 9.75 3.95
CA ILE A 348 0.63 8.34 4.34
C ILE A 348 2.06 7.87 4.64
N ASN A 349 3.05 8.22 3.81
CA ASN A 349 4.41 7.68 3.92
C ASN A 349 5.40 8.56 4.69
N GLU A 350 5.06 9.80 5.01
CA GLU A 350 5.92 10.71 5.78
C GLU A 350 5.40 10.91 7.20
N GLU A 351 4.08 10.92 7.40
CA GLU A 351 3.46 11.24 8.70
C GLU A 351 2.90 10.00 9.42
N LEU A 352 2.34 9.02 8.69
CA LEU A 352 1.66 7.86 9.29
C LEU A 352 2.51 6.59 9.30
N TYR A 353 2.90 6.12 8.12
CA TYR A 353 3.48 4.79 7.87
C TYR A 353 4.84 4.87 7.20
N ASN A 354 5.65 5.87 7.56
CA ASN A 354 7.05 5.93 7.16
C ASN A 354 7.79 4.69 7.65
N LEU A 355 8.17 3.79 6.74
CA LEU A 355 8.77 2.49 7.07
C LEU A 355 10.00 2.60 7.99
N ARG A 356 10.85 3.61 7.77
CA ARG A 356 12.03 3.88 8.61
C ARG A 356 11.61 4.27 10.03
N HIS A 357 10.67 5.20 10.18
CA HIS A 357 10.17 5.61 11.49
C HIS A 357 9.42 4.47 12.19
N VAL A 358 8.68 3.65 11.44
CA VAL A 358 8.01 2.48 11.98
C VAL A 358 9.05 1.56 12.62
N VAL A 359 10.07 1.11 11.89
CA VAL A 359 11.11 0.23 12.47
C VAL A 359 11.78 0.85 13.69
N SER A 360 12.11 2.15 13.65
CA SER A 360 12.69 2.84 14.82
C SER A 360 11.78 2.82 16.04
N ARG A 361 10.48 3.11 15.86
CA ARG A 361 9.48 3.05 16.94
C ARG A 361 9.30 1.63 17.46
N GLN A 362 9.25 0.62 16.59
CA GLN A 362 9.15 -0.79 16.97
C GLN A 362 10.33 -1.22 17.84
N VAL A 363 11.55 -0.93 17.40
CA VAL A 363 12.77 -1.29 18.16
C VAL A 363 12.80 -0.55 19.49
N THR A 364 12.49 0.76 19.49
CA THR A 364 12.45 1.55 20.73
C THR A 364 11.42 1.02 21.73
N LEU A 365 10.21 0.68 21.25
CA LEU A 365 9.16 0.12 22.09
C LEU A 365 9.54 -1.26 22.62
N PHE A 366 10.06 -2.15 21.75
CA PHE A 366 10.47 -3.49 22.13
C PHE A 366 11.61 -3.49 23.17
N ARG A 367 12.55 -2.55 23.06
CA ARG A 367 13.63 -2.37 24.04
C ARG A 367 13.11 -1.94 25.40
N LYS A 368 12.08 -1.08 25.44
CA LYS A 368 11.43 -0.64 26.68
C LYS A 368 10.54 -1.72 27.28
N LEU A 369 9.72 -2.38 26.46
CA LEU A 369 8.75 -3.38 26.88
C LEU A 369 8.55 -4.45 25.78
N ARG A 370 9.30 -5.55 25.89
CA ARG A 370 9.38 -6.61 24.88
C ARG A 370 8.02 -7.17 24.46
N SER A 371 7.13 -7.42 25.43
CA SER A 371 5.81 -8.01 25.21
C SER A 371 4.74 -7.02 24.74
N ALA A 372 5.01 -5.70 24.80
CA ALA A 372 4.04 -4.69 24.37
C ALA A 372 4.16 -4.34 22.89
N PHE A 373 5.31 -4.60 22.27
CA PHE A 373 5.42 -4.43 20.83
C PHE A 373 4.55 -5.47 20.12
N LYS A 374 3.60 -5.00 19.33
CA LYS A 374 2.82 -5.77 18.38
C LYS A 374 2.98 -5.15 16.99
N PRO A 375 3.13 -5.97 15.94
CA PRO A 375 3.22 -5.46 14.59
C PRO A 375 1.90 -4.87 14.15
N SER A 376 1.91 -3.64 13.65
CA SER A 376 0.72 -2.92 13.19
C SER A 376 0.64 -2.79 11.67
N ILE A 377 1.77 -2.96 10.96
CA ILE A 377 1.84 -2.82 9.50
C ILE A 377 2.21 -4.12 8.79
N LEU A 378 1.72 -4.30 7.57
CA LEU A 378 2.02 -5.45 6.72
C LEU A 378 2.11 -5.04 5.24
N VAL A 379 3.08 -5.58 4.52
CA VAL A 379 3.21 -5.35 3.07
C VAL A 379 2.42 -6.41 2.32
N LEU A 380 1.48 -5.96 1.48
CA LEU A 380 0.67 -6.81 0.62
C LEU A 380 1.38 -7.15 -0.71
N PRO A 381 1.09 -8.32 -1.29
CA PRO A 381 1.61 -8.71 -2.59
C PRO A 381 1.01 -7.86 -3.71
N PHE A 382 1.82 -7.00 -4.35
CA PHE A 382 1.37 -6.09 -5.42
C PHE A 382 0.95 -6.84 -6.68
N GLY A 383 1.59 -7.97 -7.01
CA GLY A 383 1.22 -8.85 -8.11
C GLY A 383 -0.21 -9.37 -8.00
N THR A 384 -0.76 -9.48 -6.77
CA THR A 384 -2.16 -9.85 -6.55
C THR A 384 -3.07 -8.63 -6.35
N TYR A 385 -2.63 -7.60 -5.61
CA TYR A 385 -3.52 -6.55 -5.09
C TYR A 385 -3.20 -5.13 -5.59
N GLY A 386 -2.30 -4.95 -6.54
CA GLY A 386 -2.04 -3.60 -7.04
C GLY A 386 -0.91 -3.52 -8.05
N ILE A 387 -1.19 -3.90 -9.29
CA ILE A 387 -0.31 -3.61 -10.42
C ILE A 387 -0.81 -2.38 -11.18
N LEU A 388 0.10 -1.73 -11.90
CA LEU A 388 -0.23 -0.63 -12.79
C LEU A 388 -0.41 -1.13 -14.22
N THR A 389 -1.41 -0.62 -14.93
CA THR A 389 -1.57 -0.88 -16.37
C THR A 389 -0.30 -0.52 -17.17
N GLY A 390 0.34 0.61 -16.86
CA GLY A 390 1.59 1.00 -17.51
C GLY A 390 2.76 0.03 -17.29
N SER A 391 2.77 -0.73 -16.20
CA SER A 391 3.79 -1.76 -15.93
C SER A 391 3.68 -2.96 -16.87
N ILE A 392 2.48 -3.27 -17.35
CA ILE A 392 2.24 -4.39 -18.27
C ILE A 392 2.99 -4.17 -19.58
N ARG A 393 3.08 -2.92 -20.05
CA ARG A 393 3.82 -2.54 -21.26
C ARG A 393 5.33 -2.37 -21.05
N LYS A 394 5.84 -2.59 -19.84
CA LYS A 394 7.25 -2.37 -19.48
C LYS A 394 7.93 -3.68 -19.07
N PRO A 395 8.59 -4.39 -20.01
CA PRO A 395 9.23 -5.68 -19.75
C PRO A 395 10.16 -5.70 -18.53
N GLN A 396 10.87 -4.59 -18.27
CA GLN A 396 11.78 -4.44 -17.14
C GLN A 396 11.10 -4.50 -15.76
N GLU A 397 9.79 -4.25 -15.69
CA GLU A 397 9.02 -4.32 -14.44
C GLU A 397 8.43 -5.74 -14.23
N HIS A 398 8.37 -6.57 -15.28
CA HIS A 398 7.72 -7.88 -15.22
C HIS A 398 8.39 -8.85 -14.26
N MET A 399 9.72 -8.84 -14.17
CA MET A 399 10.44 -9.73 -13.24
C MET A 399 10.04 -9.44 -11.79
N ILE A 400 9.83 -8.17 -11.44
CA ILE A 400 9.42 -7.75 -10.10
C ILE A 400 7.97 -8.18 -9.87
N MET A 401 7.09 -7.94 -10.84
CA MET A 401 5.67 -8.32 -10.81
C MET A 401 5.45 -9.84 -10.63
N ARG A 402 6.24 -10.68 -11.29
CA ARG A 402 6.14 -12.15 -11.22
C ARG A 402 6.53 -12.70 -9.86
N ASN A 403 7.53 -12.09 -9.22
CA ASN A 403 8.03 -12.53 -7.92
C ASN A 403 7.14 -12.09 -6.77
N ASP A 404 6.50 -10.91 -6.88
CA ASP A 404 5.46 -10.38 -5.99
C ASP A 404 5.95 -10.00 -4.56
N ILE A 405 6.92 -10.75 -4.02
CA ILE A 405 7.53 -10.52 -2.70
C ILE A 405 8.98 -10.09 -2.89
N LEU A 406 9.30 -8.86 -2.48
CA LEU A 406 10.60 -8.23 -2.73
C LEU A 406 11.72 -8.92 -1.95
N GLY A 407 12.80 -9.29 -2.63
CA GLY A 407 13.93 -10.05 -2.07
C GLY A 407 13.77 -11.57 -2.14
N TYR A 408 12.68 -12.08 -2.72
CA TYR A 408 12.40 -13.51 -2.82
C TYR A 408 12.00 -13.89 -4.23
N LYS A 409 12.22 -15.15 -4.57
CA LYS A 409 11.90 -15.75 -5.86
C LYS A 409 10.94 -16.92 -5.67
N ASN A 410 10.04 -17.12 -6.62
CA ASN A 410 9.25 -18.34 -6.70
C ASN A 410 10.15 -19.46 -7.23
N ILE A 411 10.62 -20.35 -6.36
CA ILE A 411 11.52 -21.45 -6.71
C ILE A 411 10.88 -22.76 -6.28
N ASP A 412 10.69 -23.69 -7.20
CA ASP A 412 10.10 -25.01 -6.91
C ASP A 412 11.01 -25.89 -6.03
N ASP A 413 10.59 -27.13 -5.78
CA ASP A 413 11.34 -28.08 -4.92
C ASP A 413 12.59 -28.63 -5.60
N GLU A 414 12.67 -28.56 -6.93
CA GLU A 414 13.82 -28.98 -7.73
C GLU A 414 14.87 -27.87 -7.84
N GLY A 415 14.51 -26.64 -7.45
CA GLY A 415 15.38 -25.47 -7.50
C GLY A 415 15.20 -24.61 -8.75
N ASN A 416 14.19 -24.87 -9.58
CA ASN A 416 13.90 -24.08 -10.76
C ASN A 416 13.08 -22.83 -10.40
N GLU A 417 13.42 -21.69 -11.00
CA GLU A 417 12.63 -20.47 -10.87
C GLU A 417 11.33 -20.61 -11.68
N ILE A 418 10.19 -20.50 -11.00
CA ILE A 418 8.86 -20.57 -11.60
C ILE A 418 8.62 -19.26 -12.36
N GLN A 419 8.67 -19.34 -13.69
CA GLN A 419 8.43 -18.19 -14.55
C GLN A 419 6.95 -18.08 -14.91
N LYS A 420 6.24 -17.18 -14.22
CA LYS A 420 4.89 -16.78 -14.62
C LYS A 420 4.96 -15.83 -15.81
N SER A 421 4.12 -16.04 -16.81
CA SER A 421 3.93 -15.08 -17.89
C SER A 421 3.25 -13.80 -17.37
N ILE A 422 3.35 -12.69 -18.11
CA ILE A 422 2.69 -11.43 -17.72
C ILE A 422 1.17 -11.58 -17.77
N GLU A 423 0.67 -12.41 -18.69
CA GLU A 423 -0.72 -12.80 -18.83
C GLU A 423 -1.22 -13.46 -17.54
N GLU A 424 -0.46 -14.43 -17.00
CA GLU A 424 -0.82 -15.11 -15.76
C GLU A 424 -0.77 -14.16 -14.55
N VAL A 425 0.18 -13.23 -14.50
CA VAL A 425 0.22 -12.21 -13.45
C VAL A 425 -1.03 -11.34 -13.51
N VAL A 426 -1.40 -10.87 -14.70
CA VAL A 426 -2.59 -10.03 -14.91
C VAL A 426 -3.88 -10.78 -14.61
N LEU A 427 -4.00 -12.05 -15.03
CA LEU A 427 -5.18 -12.88 -14.80
C LEU A 427 -5.41 -13.19 -13.31
N ASN A 428 -4.33 -13.34 -12.54
CA ASN A 428 -4.41 -13.61 -11.10
C ASN A 428 -4.46 -12.33 -10.25
N ASN A 429 -4.30 -11.17 -10.86
CA ASN A 429 -4.39 -9.89 -10.17
C ASN A 429 -5.87 -9.50 -9.98
N LYS A 430 -6.20 -9.01 -8.78
CA LYS A 430 -7.57 -8.65 -8.40
C LYS A 430 -7.90 -7.17 -8.57
N TYR A 431 -6.89 -6.31 -8.60
CA TYR A 431 -7.02 -4.85 -8.62
C TYR A 431 -5.91 -4.22 -9.46
N ILE A 432 -6.28 -3.70 -10.63
CA ILE A 432 -5.35 -3.07 -11.58
C ILE A 432 -5.65 -1.58 -11.67
N HIS A 433 -4.66 -0.76 -11.34
CA HIS A 433 -4.79 0.69 -11.31
C HIS A 433 -4.32 1.34 -12.63
N PHE A 434 -5.11 2.28 -13.16
CA PHE A 434 -4.84 2.95 -14.43
C PHE A 434 -3.73 4.00 -14.29
N SER A 435 -2.55 3.71 -14.83
CA SER A 435 -1.39 4.61 -14.77
C SER A 435 -0.50 4.46 -16.01
N ASP A 436 -0.81 5.24 -17.05
CA ASP A 436 -0.21 5.11 -18.39
C ASP A 436 0.37 6.41 -18.95
N PHE A 437 0.86 7.32 -18.09
CA PHE A 437 1.43 8.59 -18.54
C PHE A 437 2.38 8.40 -19.75
N PRO A 438 2.23 9.18 -20.84
CA PRO A 438 1.42 10.39 -20.98
C PRO A 438 -0.06 10.18 -21.37
N LEU A 439 -0.53 8.93 -21.48
CA LEU A 439 -1.95 8.66 -21.74
C LEU A 439 -2.80 9.15 -20.57
N GLY A 440 -3.95 9.75 -20.92
CA GLY A 440 -4.94 10.16 -19.94
C GLY A 440 -5.65 8.98 -19.31
N LYS A 441 -6.54 9.26 -18.35
CA LYS A 441 -7.41 8.24 -17.77
C LYS A 441 -8.41 7.71 -18.81
N PRO A 442 -8.85 6.44 -18.72
CA PRO A 442 -9.61 5.82 -19.81
C PRO A 442 -10.95 6.48 -20.12
N TRP A 443 -11.59 7.12 -19.15
CA TRP A 443 -12.85 7.83 -19.38
C TRP A 443 -12.71 9.09 -20.25
N ALA A 444 -11.48 9.58 -20.48
CA ALA A 444 -11.20 10.69 -21.39
C ALA A 444 -11.38 10.31 -22.87
N TYR A 445 -11.48 9.01 -23.18
CA TYR A 445 -11.63 8.50 -24.54
C TYR A 445 -13.05 8.03 -24.78
N SER A 446 -13.58 8.25 -25.99
CA SER A 446 -14.94 7.87 -26.36
C SER A 446 -15.08 6.40 -26.72
N SER A 447 -13.99 5.78 -27.21
CA SER A 447 -13.94 4.36 -27.55
C SER A 447 -12.57 3.77 -27.26
N PHE A 448 -12.53 2.45 -27.10
CA PHE A 448 -11.29 1.70 -26.89
C PHE A 448 -10.29 1.90 -28.05
N ASP A 449 -10.75 2.02 -29.29
CA ASP A 449 -9.87 2.14 -30.46
C ASP A 449 -8.92 3.35 -30.42
N GLN A 450 -9.32 4.43 -29.73
CA GLN A 450 -8.50 5.63 -29.50
C GLN A 450 -7.34 5.39 -28.52
N LEU A 451 -7.51 4.40 -27.65
CA LEU A 451 -6.56 4.05 -26.59
C LEU A 451 -5.76 2.77 -26.93
N LYS A 452 -6.19 2.01 -27.94
CA LYS A 452 -5.62 0.71 -28.32
C LYS A 452 -4.11 0.75 -28.52
N CYS A 453 -3.40 -0.09 -27.77
CA CYS A 453 -1.97 -0.35 -27.90
C CYS A 453 -1.69 -1.01 -29.25
N ARG A 454 -0.74 -0.44 -29.99
CA ARG A 454 -0.26 -0.95 -31.28
C ARG A 454 1.26 -0.94 -31.23
N VAL A 455 1.88 -2.07 -31.58
CA VAL A 455 3.34 -2.17 -31.68
C VAL A 455 3.77 -1.60 -33.02
N ASP A 456 4.73 -0.70 -32.99
CA ASP A 456 5.44 -0.25 -34.19
C ASP A 456 6.70 -1.13 -34.39
N PRO A 457 6.75 -1.96 -35.45
CA PRO A 457 7.88 -2.84 -35.71
C PRO A 457 9.22 -2.10 -35.87
N ALA A 458 9.20 -0.81 -36.24
CA ALA A 458 10.43 -0.03 -36.45
C ALA A 458 11.10 0.41 -35.13
N SER A 459 10.33 0.54 -34.05
CA SER A 459 10.83 0.97 -32.73
C SER A 459 10.99 -0.16 -31.72
N SER A 460 10.45 -1.34 -32.02
CA SER A 460 10.51 -2.50 -31.14
C SER A 460 11.78 -3.33 -31.35
N LYS A 461 12.41 -3.75 -30.25
CA LYS A 461 13.54 -4.71 -30.26
C LYS A 461 13.08 -6.16 -30.31
N ASP A 462 11.87 -6.42 -29.84
CA ASP A 462 11.22 -7.74 -29.81
C ASP A 462 9.73 -7.54 -30.06
N VAL A 463 9.38 -7.52 -31.35
CA VAL A 463 8.00 -7.24 -31.80
C VAL A 463 7.02 -8.26 -31.22
N ALA A 464 7.43 -9.52 -31.09
CA ALA A 464 6.57 -10.58 -30.58
C ALA A 464 6.27 -10.39 -29.09
N ALA A 465 7.29 -10.09 -28.27
CA ALA A 465 7.09 -9.82 -26.86
C ALA A 465 6.28 -8.54 -26.62
N ASP A 466 6.57 -7.47 -27.36
CA ASP A 466 5.83 -6.21 -27.25
C ASP A 466 4.37 -6.37 -27.68
N GLN A 467 4.11 -7.18 -28.72
CA GLN A 467 2.74 -7.43 -29.19
C GLN A 467 1.94 -8.16 -28.12
N LYS A 468 2.54 -9.18 -27.51
CA LYS A 468 1.94 -9.91 -26.40
C LYS A 468 1.58 -8.99 -25.22
N ASN A 469 2.50 -8.10 -24.86
CA ASN A 469 2.27 -7.11 -23.79
C ASN A 469 1.16 -6.13 -24.15
N CYS A 470 1.11 -5.66 -25.40
CA CYS A 470 0.01 -4.84 -25.91
C CYS A 470 -1.32 -5.59 -25.86
N ASP A 471 -1.37 -6.88 -26.20
CA ASP A 471 -2.61 -7.67 -26.19
C ASP A 471 -3.16 -7.84 -24.78
N VAL A 472 -2.29 -8.13 -23.79
CA VAL A 472 -2.68 -8.17 -22.38
C VAL A 472 -3.18 -6.82 -21.90
N TRP A 473 -2.46 -5.74 -22.22
CA TRP A 473 -2.87 -4.39 -21.86
C TRP A 473 -4.21 -4.00 -22.50
N ASN A 474 -4.39 -4.34 -23.78
CA ASN A 474 -5.63 -4.10 -24.54
C ASN A 474 -6.82 -4.84 -23.90
N SER A 475 -6.63 -6.09 -23.46
CA SER A 475 -7.69 -6.88 -22.83
C SER A 475 -8.29 -6.22 -21.58
N ILE A 476 -7.44 -5.54 -20.80
CA ILE A 476 -7.86 -4.80 -19.60
C ILE A 476 -8.75 -3.61 -19.99
N TYR A 477 -8.32 -2.83 -20.97
CA TYR A 477 -9.08 -1.66 -21.41
C TYR A 477 -10.36 -2.05 -22.15
N GLU A 478 -10.35 -3.07 -23.00
CA GLU A 478 -11.57 -3.61 -23.61
C GLU A 478 -12.61 -4.03 -22.55
N SER A 479 -12.15 -4.72 -21.49
CA SER A 479 -13.00 -5.09 -20.36
C SER A 479 -13.56 -3.86 -19.65
N TYR A 480 -12.73 -2.85 -19.38
CA TYR A 480 -13.19 -1.59 -18.78
C TYR A 480 -14.23 -0.88 -19.65
N PHE A 481 -14.01 -0.73 -20.95
CA PHE A 481 -14.96 -0.08 -21.86
C PHE A 481 -16.29 -0.83 -21.95
N THR A 482 -16.25 -2.17 -21.88
CA THR A 482 -17.45 -3.00 -21.80
C THR A 482 -18.22 -2.74 -20.51
N GLN A 483 -17.54 -2.78 -19.36
CA GLN A 483 -18.17 -2.55 -18.05
C GLN A 483 -18.70 -1.12 -17.91
N ARG A 484 -18.01 -0.12 -18.48
CA ARG A 484 -18.43 1.29 -18.48
C ARG A 484 -19.82 1.51 -19.08
N MET A 485 -20.33 0.59 -19.90
CA MET A 485 -21.68 0.68 -20.46
C MET A 485 -22.78 0.77 -19.39
N VAL A 486 -22.57 0.27 -18.16
CA VAL A 486 -23.55 0.40 -17.06
C VAL A 486 -23.85 1.86 -16.68
N CYS A 487 -22.89 2.77 -16.95
CA CYS A 487 -23.02 4.21 -16.68
C CYS A 487 -23.78 4.98 -17.77
N SER A 488 -24.08 4.35 -18.91
CA SER A 488 -24.78 4.99 -20.03
C SER A 488 -26.18 5.47 -19.65
N LYS A 489 -26.70 6.44 -20.41
CA LYS A 489 -28.09 6.94 -20.29
C LYS A 489 -29.09 5.87 -20.72
N ASP A 490 -28.75 5.13 -21.76
CA ASP A 490 -29.64 4.15 -22.36
C ASP A 490 -29.64 2.86 -21.54
N ASP A 491 -30.81 2.44 -21.08
CA ASP A 491 -31.09 1.04 -20.69
C ASP A 491 -31.20 0.18 -21.96
N SER A 492 -30.22 0.32 -22.87
CA SER A 492 -30.14 -0.49 -24.09
C SER A 492 -30.00 -1.97 -23.71
N PRO A 493 -30.42 -2.91 -24.57
CA PRO A 493 -30.37 -4.35 -24.27
C PRO A 493 -29.00 -4.85 -23.78
N LYS A 494 -27.90 -4.29 -24.32
CA LYS A 494 -26.53 -4.58 -23.86
C LYS A 494 -26.22 -4.07 -22.46
N ALA A 495 -26.77 -2.91 -22.08
CA ALA A 495 -26.66 -2.40 -20.71
C ALA A 495 -27.49 -3.27 -19.74
N SER A 496 -28.66 -3.76 -20.16
CA SER A 496 -29.48 -4.67 -19.35
C SER A 496 -28.86 -6.07 -19.20
N GLU A 497 -28.22 -6.61 -20.25
CA GLU A 497 -27.49 -7.89 -20.17
C GLU A 497 -26.31 -7.81 -19.19
N ILE A 498 -25.57 -6.69 -19.19
CA ILE A 498 -24.47 -6.45 -18.23
C ILE A 498 -24.99 -6.14 -16.83
N GLN A 499 -26.15 -5.49 -16.70
CA GLN A 499 -26.79 -5.28 -15.39
C GLN A 499 -27.35 -6.58 -14.79
N ALA A 500 -27.82 -7.51 -15.64
CA ALA A 500 -28.42 -8.78 -15.24
C ALA A 500 -27.39 -9.89 -14.96
N ALA A 501 -26.23 -9.86 -15.62
CA ALA A 501 -25.07 -10.69 -15.32
C ALA A 501 -24.28 -10.17 -14.11
#